data_AF-A0A2V9NKP8-F1
#
_entry.id   AF-A0A2V9NKP8-F1
#
_cell.length_a   1.000
_cell.length_b   1.000
_cell.length_c   1.000
_cell.angle_alpha   90.00
_cell.angle_beta   90.00
_cell.angle_gamma   90.00
#
_symmetry.space_group_name_H-M   'P 1'
#
loop_
_entity.id
_entity.type
_entity.pdbx_description
1 polymer ?
#
loop_
_entity_poly.entity_id
_entity_poly.type
_entity_poly.pdbx_seq_one_letter_code
_entity_poly.pdbx_strand_id
1 'polypeptide(L)'
;MTSQEFLTRSAEETVSVGRELAAILSPPKLVLLRGNLGAGKTTLVKGIAAGFRAASEDEVNSPTFTLIHEYRGPSADLFHIDLYRVDTARELETLGLDDLTSERSVLLIEWGEKFERFRRERDVEIVLEVTGENREDQGTTGKGNPEGAATKNSGSGATIYGYRYQKRPSSKTVTKVRAVCPLGFRPGAVRNCRCTGGNKPGHQ
;
A
#
# COMPACT_ATOMS: atom_id res chain seq x y z
N MET A 1 9.37 -3.92 -13.65
CA MET A 1 8.49 -3.51 -12.54
C MET A 1 7.97 -4.76 -11.85
N THR A 2 8.05 -4.84 -10.53
CA THR A 2 7.43 -5.91 -9.75
C THR A 2 6.16 -5.36 -9.10
N SER A 3 5.11 -6.15 -9.07
CA SER A 3 3.88 -5.80 -8.35
C SER A 3 3.47 -6.93 -7.42
N GLN A 4 2.94 -6.55 -6.25
CA GLN A 4 2.24 -7.45 -5.34
C GLN A 4 0.75 -7.11 -5.36
N GLU A 5 -0.09 -8.13 -5.31
CA GLU A 5 -1.55 -7.99 -5.33
C GLU A 5 -2.15 -8.72 -4.13
N PHE A 6 -3.10 -8.06 -3.47
CA PHE A 6 -3.87 -8.59 -2.36
C PHE A 6 -5.36 -8.42 -2.68
N LEU A 7 -6.16 -9.39 -2.26
CA LEU A 7 -7.62 -9.31 -2.31
C LEU A 7 -8.15 -9.26 -0.89
N THR A 8 -8.86 -8.19 -0.57
CA THR A 8 -9.47 -7.98 0.74
C THR A 8 -10.98 -7.94 0.60
N ARG A 9 -11.69 -8.45 1.61
CA ARG A 9 -13.15 -8.54 1.65
C ARG A 9 -13.75 -7.82 2.84
N SER A 10 -12.91 -7.16 3.64
CA SER A 10 -13.32 -6.36 4.78
C SER A 10 -12.30 -5.26 5.08
N ALA A 11 -12.67 -4.34 5.96
CA ALA A 11 -11.78 -3.30 6.44
C ALA A 11 -10.61 -3.91 7.23
N GLU A 12 -10.88 -4.92 8.06
CA GLU A 12 -9.88 -5.63 8.88
C GLU A 12 -8.85 -6.35 8.01
N GLU A 13 -9.28 -6.99 6.92
CA GLU A 13 -8.35 -7.59 5.95
C GLU A 13 -7.47 -6.51 5.28
N THR A 14 -8.04 -5.34 4.99
CA THR A 14 -7.30 -4.20 4.42
C THR A 14 -6.27 -3.62 5.39
N VAL A 15 -6.62 -3.53 6.68
CA VAL A 15 -5.67 -3.16 7.73
C VAL A 15 -4.56 -4.20 7.84
N SER A 16 -4.88 -5.51 7.78
CA SER A 16 -3.86 -6.57 7.80
C SER A 16 -2.85 -6.42 6.66
N VAL A 17 -3.34 -6.16 5.44
CA VAL A 17 -2.47 -5.85 4.30
C VAL A 17 -1.60 -4.62 4.57
N GLY A 18 -2.14 -3.57 5.17
CA GLY A 18 -1.36 -2.39 5.57
C GLY A 18 -0.21 -2.71 6.53
N ARG A 19 -0.42 -3.62 7.50
CA ARG A 19 0.64 -4.09 8.41
C ARG A 19 1.71 -4.89 7.67
N GLU A 20 1.30 -5.76 6.76
CA GLU A 20 2.23 -6.53 5.91
C GLU A 20 3.09 -5.59 5.06
N LEU A 21 2.49 -4.54 4.50
CA LEU A 21 3.21 -3.50 3.75
C LEU A 21 4.18 -2.70 4.61
N ALA A 22 3.82 -2.36 5.85
CA ALA A 22 4.74 -1.68 6.76
C ALA A 22 6.01 -2.49 7.05
N ALA A 23 5.91 -3.83 7.13
CA ALA A 23 7.06 -4.71 7.38
C ALA A 23 8.10 -4.72 6.23
N ILE A 24 7.72 -4.25 5.05
CA ILE A 24 8.55 -4.25 3.84
C ILE A 24 8.88 -2.84 3.34
N LEU A 25 8.17 -1.81 3.82
CA LEU A 25 8.52 -0.41 3.59
C LEU A 25 9.71 -0.03 4.49
N SER A 26 10.80 0.41 3.87
CA SER A 26 11.98 0.93 4.59
C SER A 26 12.09 2.42 4.35
N PRO A 27 11.96 3.28 5.38
CA PRO A 27 12.15 4.72 5.23
C PRO A 27 13.55 5.06 4.64
N PRO A 28 13.70 6.18 3.91
CA PRO A 28 12.63 7.10 3.51
C PRO A 28 11.81 6.58 2.33
N LYS A 29 10.50 6.83 2.33
CA LYS A 29 9.59 6.43 1.23
C LYS A 29 8.51 7.46 0.95
N LEU A 30 8.30 7.76 -0.33
CA LEU A 30 7.09 8.41 -0.82
C LEU A 30 6.16 7.35 -1.43
N VAL A 31 5.02 7.12 -0.76
CA VAL A 31 4.00 6.17 -1.17
C VAL A 31 2.79 6.95 -1.70
N LEU A 32 2.51 6.78 -2.99
CA LEU A 32 1.32 7.35 -3.62
C LEU A 32 0.15 6.37 -3.50
N LEU A 33 -0.93 6.80 -2.84
CA LEU A 33 -2.15 6.03 -2.63
C LEU A 33 -3.23 6.46 -3.61
N ARG A 34 -3.62 5.54 -4.50
CA ARG A 34 -4.64 5.77 -5.52
C ARG A 34 -5.85 4.88 -5.31
N GLY A 35 -7.01 5.39 -5.68
CA GLY A 35 -8.27 4.67 -5.60
C GLY A 35 -9.42 5.64 -5.47
N ASN A 36 -10.61 5.21 -5.85
CA ASN A 36 -11.80 6.05 -5.78
C ASN A 36 -12.15 6.46 -4.34
N LEU A 37 -13.06 7.43 -4.19
CA LEU A 37 -13.65 7.74 -2.89
C LEU A 37 -14.29 6.48 -2.30
N GLY A 38 -14.02 6.20 -1.02
CA GLY A 38 -14.50 5.00 -0.36
C GLY A 38 -13.74 3.70 -0.70
N ALA A 39 -12.67 3.74 -1.51
CA ALA A 39 -11.87 2.54 -1.84
C ALA A 39 -11.03 1.96 -0.67
N GLY A 40 -11.08 2.57 0.52
CA GLY A 40 -10.36 2.09 1.69
C GLY A 40 -8.91 2.59 1.84
N LYS A 41 -8.54 3.70 1.17
CA LYS A 41 -7.19 4.29 1.26
C LYS A 41 -6.78 4.57 2.70
N THR A 42 -7.60 5.31 3.45
CA THR A 42 -7.37 5.57 4.88
C THR A 42 -7.36 4.29 5.72
N THR A 43 -8.20 3.29 5.41
CA THR A 43 -8.17 1.98 6.08
C THR A 43 -6.82 1.28 5.91
N LEU A 44 -6.24 1.35 4.72
CA LEU A 44 -4.88 0.84 4.48
C LEU A 44 -3.84 1.61 5.31
N VAL A 45 -3.96 2.94 5.39
CA VAL A 45 -3.07 3.79 6.20
C VAL A 45 -3.12 3.41 7.68
N LYS A 46 -4.31 3.08 8.23
CA LYS A 46 -4.44 2.56 9.62
C LYS A 46 -3.54 1.35 9.84
N GLY A 47 -3.56 0.40 8.90
CA GLY A 47 -2.72 -0.79 8.95
C GLY A 47 -1.24 -0.48 8.87
N ILE A 48 -0.84 0.44 7.99
CA ILE A 48 0.56 0.87 7.84
C ILE A 48 1.05 1.54 9.13
N ALA A 49 0.26 2.46 9.69
CA ALA A 49 0.58 3.16 10.93
C ALA A 49 0.73 2.22 12.13
N ALA A 50 -0.19 1.27 12.27
CA ALA A 50 -0.11 0.24 13.28
C ALA A 50 1.13 -0.66 13.08
N GLY A 51 1.44 -1.03 11.83
CA GLY A 51 2.61 -1.85 11.49
C GLY A 51 3.94 -1.18 11.85
N PHE A 52 4.07 0.13 11.63
CA PHE A 52 5.22 0.92 12.07
C PHE A 52 5.22 1.26 13.57
N ARG A 53 4.13 0.93 14.29
CA ARG A 53 3.88 1.37 15.68
C ARG A 53 3.96 2.90 15.82
N ALA A 54 3.48 3.62 14.81
CA ALA A 54 3.43 5.08 14.80
C ALA A 54 2.12 5.62 15.39
N ALA A 55 1.04 4.86 15.27
CA ALA A 55 -0.26 5.13 15.88
C ALA A 55 -1.10 3.84 15.93
N SER A 56 -2.08 3.78 16.83
CA SER A 56 -3.12 2.76 16.79
C SER A 56 -4.10 2.99 15.64
N GLU A 57 -4.86 1.96 15.26
CA GLU A 57 -5.84 2.08 14.16
C GLU A 57 -6.93 3.12 14.42
N ASP A 58 -7.30 3.34 15.68
CA ASP A 58 -8.36 4.25 16.09
C ASP A 58 -7.91 5.72 16.09
N GLU A 59 -6.61 5.97 16.25
CA GLU A 59 -6.02 7.33 16.18
C GLU A 59 -5.88 7.82 14.72
N VAL A 60 -5.85 6.89 13.76
CA VAL A 60 -5.66 7.22 12.35
C VAL A 60 -6.99 7.50 11.66
N ASN A 61 -7.12 8.71 11.14
CA ASN A 61 -8.28 9.20 10.42
C ASN A 61 -7.84 10.04 9.21
N SER A 62 -8.75 10.23 8.26
CA SER A 62 -8.44 10.92 7.01
C SER A 62 -8.20 12.42 7.27
N PRO A 63 -7.05 12.97 6.84
CA PRO A 63 -6.75 14.39 7.00
C PRO A 63 -7.40 15.24 5.91
N THR A 64 -8.56 14.89 5.34
CA THR A 64 -9.16 15.66 4.23
C THR A 64 -9.32 17.16 4.55
N PHE A 65 -9.51 17.54 5.82
CA PHE A 65 -9.63 18.96 6.24
C PHE A 65 -8.33 19.56 6.77
N THR A 66 -7.53 18.78 7.50
CA THR A 66 -6.24 19.20 8.07
C THR A 66 -5.09 19.11 7.06
N LEU A 67 -5.34 18.45 5.93
CA LEU A 67 -4.44 18.08 4.82
C LEU A 67 -3.30 17.12 5.21
N ILE A 68 -2.77 17.23 6.43
CA ILE A 68 -1.63 16.45 6.92
C ILE A 68 -1.90 15.98 8.35
N HIS A 69 -1.69 14.69 8.61
CA HIS A 69 -1.52 14.14 9.94
C HIS A 69 -0.12 13.54 10.09
N GLU A 70 0.47 13.72 11.27
CA GLU A 70 1.78 13.18 11.62
C GLU A 70 1.63 12.12 12.72
N TYR A 71 2.27 10.98 12.52
CA TYR A 71 2.31 9.88 13.48
C TYR A 71 3.76 9.43 13.67
N ARG A 72 4.27 9.49 14.90
CA ARG A 72 5.67 9.20 15.20
C ARG A 72 5.83 7.81 15.77
N GLY A 73 6.59 6.98 15.06
CA GLY A 73 6.93 5.62 15.48
C GLY A 73 8.39 5.48 15.89
N PRO A 74 8.75 4.35 16.52
CA PRO A 74 10.13 4.08 16.89
C PRO A 74 11.08 3.99 15.68
N SER A 75 10.59 3.50 14.53
CA SER A 75 11.39 3.24 13.33
C SER A 75 11.07 4.12 12.13
N ALA A 76 9.96 4.85 12.15
CA ALA A 76 9.54 5.71 11.05
C ALA A 76 8.61 6.82 11.56
N ASP A 77 8.68 7.97 10.91
CA ASP A 77 7.74 9.07 11.10
C ASP A 77 6.81 9.11 9.89
N LEU A 78 5.52 8.88 10.13
CA LEU A 78 4.52 8.78 9.07
C LEU A 78 3.81 10.11 8.87
N PHE A 79 3.75 10.56 7.63
CA PHE A 79 2.98 11.72 7.21
C PHE A 79 1.85 11.25 6.32
N HIS A 80 0.63 11.23 6.86
CA HIS A 80 -0.57 10.95 6.08
C HIS A 80 -1.06 12.25 5.46
N ILE A 81 -1.04 12.34 4.15
CA ILE A 81 -1.34 13.55 3.40
C ILE A 81 -2.53 13.27 2.48
N ASP A 82 -3.58 14.08 2.55
CA ASP A 82 -4.74 13.99 1.67
C ASP A 82 -4.84 15.26 0.84
N LEU A 83 -4.56 15.12 -0.45
CA LEU A 83 -4.56 16.25 -1.39
C LEU A 83 -5.89 16.44 -2.10
N TYR A 84 -6.97 15.75 -1.73
CA TYR A 84 -8.26 15.82 -2.43
C TYR A 84 -8.73 17.25 -2.72
N ARG A 85 -8.50 18.18 -1.78
CA ARG A 85 -8.95 19.59 -1.85
C ARG A 85 -7.93 20.62 -2.36
N VAL A 86 -6.73 20.18 -2.74
CA VAL A 86 -5.64 21.07 -3.16
C VAL A 86 -5.61 21.15 -4.68
N ASP A 87 -6.09 22.20 -5.32
CA ASP A 87 -6.31 22.15 -6.78
C ASP A 87 -5.13 22.67 -7.60
N THR A 88 -4.19 23.39 -6.99
CA THR A 88 -3.08 24.03 -7.70
C THR A 88 -1.71 23.68 -7.15
N ALA A 89 -0.68 23.73 -8.00
CA ALA A 89 0.71 23.54 -7.57
C ALA A 89 1.16 24.59 -6.55
N ARG A 90 0.63 25.83 -6.66
CA ARG A 90 0.91 26.90 -5.70
C ARG A 90 0.35 26.58 -4.32
N GLU A 91 -0.88 26.08 -4.22
CA GLU A 91 -1.43 25.61 -2.95
C GLU A 91 -0.62 24.46 -2.37
N LEU A 92 -0.19 23.52 -3.22
CA LEU A 92 0.67 22.42 -2.80
C LEU A 92 2.00 22.91 -2.21
N GLU A 93 2.65 23.89 -2.84
CA GLU A 93 3.89 24.50 -2.33
C GLU A 93 3.70 25.14 -0.95
N THR A 94 2.54 25.76 -0.68
CA THR A 94 2.25 26.36 0.63
C THR A 94 2.10 25.35 1.78
N LEU A 95 1.94 24.06 1.47
CA LEU A 95 1.86 23.01 2.50
C LEU A 95 3.22 22.65 3.11
N GLY A 96 4.34 23.07 2.50
CA GLY A 96 5.68 22.82 3.07
C GLY A 96 6.04 21.33 3.13
N LEU A 97 5.57 20.52 2.18
CA LEU A 97 5.80 19.05 2.21
C LEU A 97 7.29 18.67 2.14
N ASP A 98 8.12 19.53 1.58
CA ASP A 98 9.57 19.35 1.52
C ASP A 98 10.20 19.29 2.92
N ASP A 99 9.65 20.03 3.88
CA ASP A 99 10.15 20.07 5.27
C ASP A 99 9.83 18.79 6.05
N LEU A 100 8.89 17.97 5.55
CA LEU A 100 8.52 16.68 6.16
C LEU A 100 9.49 15.55 5.75
N THR A 101 10.36 15.79 4.77
CA THR A 101 11.25 14.77 4.25
C THR A 101 12.47 14.59 5.15
N SER A 102 12.71 13.36 5.60
CA SER A 102 13.88 12.96 6.39
C SER A 102 14.21 11.49 6.12
N GLU A 103 15.37 11.01 6.58
CA GLU A 103 15.76 9.59 6.49
C GLU A 103 14.77 8.62 7.18
N ARG A 104 13.91 9.13 8.07
CA ARG A 104 12.90 8.35 8.80
C ARG A 104 11.49 8.51 8.22
N SER A 105 11.30 9.42 7.27
CA SER A 105 9.97 9.82 6.83
C SER A 105 9.37 8.81 5.86
N VAL A 106 8.10 8.48 6.09
CA VAL A 106 7.26 7.80 5.10
C VAL A 106 6.04 8.66 4.83
N LEU A 107 5.99 9.20 3.62
CA LEU A 107 4.90 10.04 3.15
C LEU A 107 3.85 9.14 2.49
N LEU A 108 2.64 9.13 3.02
CA LEU A 108 1.49 8.40 2.52
C LEU A 108 0.52 9.40 1.89
N ILE A 109 0.59 9.57 0.57
CA ILE A 109 -0.10 10.66 -0.13
C ILE A 109 -1.33 10.11 -0.86
N GLU A 110 -2.52 10.46 -0.38
CA GLU A 110 -3.78 10.26 -1.09
C GLU A 110 -3.99 11.37 -2.13
N TRP A 111 -4.52 11.00 -3.30
CA TRP A 111 -4.88 11.93 -4.39
C TRP A 111 -3.71 12.75 -4.97
N GLY A 112 -2.47 12.32 -4.72
CA GLY A 112 -1.27 13.00 -5.25
C GLY A 112 -1.09 12.83 -6.76
N GLU A 113 -1.79 11.90 -7.41
CA GLU A 113 -1.66 11.62 -8.84
C GLU A 113 -2.11 12.78 -9.74
N LYS A 114 -2.83 13.78 -9.21
CA LYS A 114 -3.14 15.00 -9.94
C LYS A 114 -1.93 15.91 -10.16
N PHE A 115 -0.87 15.71 -9.38
CA PHE A 115 0.37 16.46 -9.50
C PHE A 115 1.44 15.59 -10.14
N GLU A 116 1.99 16.07 -11.26
CA GLU A 116 3.07 15.38 -11.98
C GLU A 116 4.30 15.14 -11.09
N ARG A 117 4.54 16.02 -10.12
CA ARG A 117 5.57 15.89 -9.08
C ARG A 117 5.52 14.50 -8.43
N PHE A 118 4.40 14.13 -7.80
CA PHE A 118 4.28 12.85 -7.10
C PHE A 118 4.25 11.67 -8.06
N ARG A 119 3.75 11.86 -9.29
CA ARG A 119 3.86 10.85 -10.35
C ARG A 119 5.29 10.62 -10.83
N ARG A 120 6.26 11.47 -10.50
CA ARG A 120 7.68 11.25 -10.81
C ARG A 120 8.43 10.74 -9.58
N GLU A 121 8.18 11.36 -8.44
CA GLU A 121 8.95 11.17 -7.20
C GLU A 121 8.56 9.93 -6.41
N ARG A 122 7.37 9.33 -6.63
CA ARG A 122 6.94 8.14 -5.85
C ARG A 122 7.93 6.98 -5.93
N ASP A 123 8.25 6.43 -4.77
CA ASP A 123 8.96 5.17 -4.61
C ASP A 123 8.02 3.98 -4.79
N VAL A 124 6.78 4.12 -4.32
CA VAL A 124 5.76 3.09 -4.32
C VAL A 124 4.43 3.70 -4.73
N GLU A 125 3.69 3.01 -5.59
CA GLU A 125 2.31 3.33 -5.91
C GLU A 125 1.41 2.19 -5.43
N ILE A 126 0.43 2.49 -4.59
CA ILE A 126 -0.56 1.51 -4.13
C ILE A 126 -1.91 1.91 -4.71
N VAL A 127 -2.51 1.01 -5.48
CA VAL A 127 -3.80 1.20 -6.12
C VAL A 127 -4.84 0.33 -5.42
N LEU A 128 -5.93 0.94 -4.96
CA LEU A 128 -7.08 0.28 -4.37
C LEU A 128 -8.27 0.35 -5.33
N GLU A 129 -8.73 -0.82 -5.77
CA GLU A 129 -9.85 -0.97 -6.70
C GLU A 129 -10.96 -1.77 -6.04
N VAL A 130 -12.15 -1.15 -5.94
CA VAL A 130 -13.34 -1.84 -5.47
C VAL A 130 -13.94 -2.62 -6.62
N THR A 131 -13.91 -3.95 -6.52
CA THR A 131 -14.53 -4.88 -7.47
C THR A 131 -15.82 -5.44 -6.86
N GLY A 132 -16.94 -5.29 -7.56
CA GLY A 132 -18.20 -5.91 -7.15
C GLY A 132 -18.21 -7.40 -7.50
N GLU A 133 -18.59 -8.27 -6.56
CA GLU A 133 -19.00 -9.65 -6.87
C GLU A 133 -20.53 -9.69 -7.04
N ASN A 134 -21.00 -9.64 -8.29
CA ASN A 134 -22.31 -10.15 -8.68
C ASN A 134 -22.09 -11.29 -9.68
N ARG A 135 -21.91 -12.51 -9.16
CA ARG A 135 -22.29 -13.73 -9.88
C ARG A 135 -22.90 -14.69 -8.86
N GLU A 136 -24.21 -14.85 -8.98
CA GLU A 136 -24.89 -16.07 -8.57
C GLU A 136 -24.20 -17.24 -9.27
N ASP A 137 -23.38 -17.99 -8.53
CA ASP A 137 -22.91 -19.28 -9.02
C ASP A 137 -24.06 -20.27 -8.83
N GLN A 138 -24.89 -20.39 -9.87
CA GLN A 138 -25.92 -21.42 -9.97
C GLN A 138 -25.24 -22.78 -9.84
N GLY A 139 -25.79 -23.60 -8.95
CA GLY A 139 -25.15 -24.81 -8.48
C GLY A 139 -24.81 -25.82 -9.57
N THR A 140 -23.71 -26.52 -9.35
CA THR A 140 -23.61 -27.93 -9.69
C THR A 140 -23.09 -28.70 -8.47
N THR A 141 -24.00 -29.46 -7.86
CA THR A 141 -23.71 -30.43 -6.81
C THR A 141 -22.87 -31.57 -7.41
N GLY A 142 -21.55 -31.51 -7.24
CA GLY A 142 -20.65 -32.63 -7.54
C GLY A 142 -20.24 -33.35 -6.26
N LYS A 143 -20.95 -34.43 -5.90
CA LYS A 143 -20.47 -35.41 -4.92
C LYS A 143 -19.23 -36.13 -5.48
N GLY A 144 -18.14 -36.18 -4.72
CA GLY A 144 -16.95 -36.99 -5.04
C GLY A 144 -16.07 -37.19 -3.81
N ASN A 145 -15.93 -38.45 -3.39
CA ASN A 145 -15.27 -38.99 -2.19
C ASN A 145 -13.73 -38.76 -2.18
N PRO A 146 -13.03 -38.79 -1.02
CA PRO A 146 -11.58 -38.63 -0.96
C PRO A 146 -10.89 -39.99 -1.08
N GLU A 147 -10.01 -40.19 -2.06
CA GLU A 147 -9.01 -41.27 -2.03
C GLU A 147 -7.88 -40.94 -3.00
N GLY A 148 -6.64 -41.12 -2.53
CA GLY A 148 -5.45 -40.47 -3.09
C GLY A 148 -4.79 -41.17 -4.28
N ALA A 149 -3.80 -40.47 -4.85
CA ALA A 149 -2.62 -41.07 -5.47
C ALA A 149 -1.60 -39.97 -5.78
N ALA A 150 -0.34 -40.20 -5.39
CA ALA A 150 0.80 -39.41 -5.80
C ALA A 150 1.14 -39.69 -7.27
N THR A 151 1.43 -38.66 -8.07
CA THR A 151 2.40 -38.76 -9.16
C THR A 151 3.20 -37.45 -9.27
N LYS A 152 4.52 -37.58 -9.36
CA LYS A 152 5.46 -36.50 -9.67
C LYS A 152 5.43 -36.28 -11.19
N ASN A 153 5.41 -35.03 -11.66
CA ASN A 153 6.28 -34.63 -12.77
C ASN A 153 6.48 -33.11 -12.89
N SER A 154 7.76 -32.78 -13.05
CA SER A 154 8.40 -31.61 -13.67
C SER A 154 7.54 -30.52 -14.31
N GLY A 155 7.80 -29.27 -13.92
CA GLY A 155 7.49 -28.08 -14.74
C GLY A 155 7.21 -26.82 -13.92
N SER A 156 8.22 -25.95 -13.79
CA SER A 156 8.08 -24.49 -13.55
C SER A 156 7.05 -24.04 -12.51
N GLY A 157 7.44 -24.12 -11.23
CA GLY A 157 6.67 -23.54 -10.13
C GLY A 157 6.80 -22.02 -10.07
N ALA A 158 5.69 -21.31 -10.29
CA ALA A 158 5.50 -19.98 -9.74
C ALA A 158 4.73 -20.12 -8.42
N THR A 159 5.45 -20.00 -7.32
CA THR A 159 4.92 -20.01 -5.95
C THR A 159 3.92 -18.86 -5.77
N ILE A 160 2.63 -19.16 -5.86
CA ILE A 160 1.59 -18.30 -5.32
C ILE A 160 1.45 -18.68 -3.85
N TYR A 161 1.85 -17.77 -2.96
CA TYR A 161 1.76 -17.95 -1.52
C TYR A 161 0.34 -18.39 -1.12
N GLY A 162 0.26 -19.54 -0.44
CA GLY A 162 -0.98 -20.15 -0.02
C GLY A 162 -1.70 -19.31 1.04
N TYR A 163 -2.84 -18.72 0.66
CA TYR A 163 -3.80 -18.19 1.62
C TYR A 163 -4.89 -19.25 1.87
N ARG A 164 -4.94 -19.76 3.10
CA ARG A 164 -5.96 -20.71 3.56
C ARG A 164 -7.25 -19.94 3.88
N TYR A 165 -8.26 -20.12 3.06
CA TYR A 165 -9.59 -19.49 3.15
C TYR A 165 -10.36 -19.96 4.40
N GLN A 166 -10.91 -19.04 5.21
CA GLN A 166 -11.91 -19.36 6.24
C GLN A 166 -13.11 -18.39 6.22
N LYS A 167 -14.31 -19.00 6.20
CA LYS A 167 -15.71 -18.56 6.36
C LYS A 167 -16.26 -17.31 5.61
N ARG A 168 -17.45 -17.52 5.01
CA ARG A 168 -18.21 -16.58 4.16
C ARG A 168 -19.10 -15.64 4.99
N PRO A 169 -18.87 -14.31 4.98
CA PRO A 169 -20.00 -13.37 5.05
C PRO A 169 -20.79 -13.26 3.75
N SER A 170 -22.07 -12.92 3.90
CA SER A 170 -23.05 -12.64 2.86
C SER A 170 -22.91 -11.21 2.33
N SER A 171 -22.83 -11.06 1.01
CA SER A 171 -22.56 -9.80 0.27
C SER A 171 -21.16 -9.24 0.52
N LYS A 172 -20.22 -9.48 -0.38
CA LYS A 172 -18.82 -9.06 -0.19
C LYS A 172 -18.31 -8.24 -1.36
N THR A 173 -18.32 -6.94 -1.18
CA THR A 173 -17.43 -6.05 -1.94
C THR A 173 -15.99 -6.52 -1.75
N VAL A 174 -15.29 -6.82 -2.84
CA VAL A 174 -13.88 -7.23 -2.82
C VAL A 174 -13.03 -6.03 -3.22
N THR A 175 -12.05 -5.66 -2.40
CA THR A 175 -11.07 -4.62 -2.74
C THR A 175 -9.77 -5.28 -3.16
N LYS A 176 -9.32 -4.96 -4.38
CA LYS A 176 -8.01 -5.33 -4.87
C LYS A 176 -7.02 -4.25 -4.46
N VAL A 177 -5.99 -4.62 -3.70
CA VAL A 177 -4.88 -3.74 -3.34
C VAL A 177 -3.66 -4.17 -4.15
N ARG A 178 -3.14 -3.28 -5.00
CA ARG A 178 -1.96 -3.54 -5.83
C ARG A 178 -0.85 -2.58 -5.48
N ALA A 179 0.24 -3.09 -4.92
CA ALA A 179 1.45 -2.33 -4.66
C ALA A 179 2.44 -2.51 -5.82
N VAL A 180 2.86 -1.40 -6.42
CA VAL A 180 3.81 -1.35 -7.53
C VAL A 180 5.05 -0.57 -7.09
N CYS A 181 6.22 -1.20 -7.23
CA CYS A 181 7.50 -0.51 -7.07
C CYS A 181 8.10 -0.26 -8.48
N PRO A 182 8.29 1.00 -8.91
CA PRO A 182 8.89 1.32 -10.19
C PRO A 182 10.32 0.74 -10.32
N LEU A 183 11.05 0.69 -9.20
CA LEU A 183 12.45 0.25 -9.11
C LEU A 183 12.61 -1.25 -8.79
N GLY A 184 11.51 -1.99 -8.65
CA GLY A 184 11.52 -3.40 -8.24
C GLY A 184 11.44 -3.57 -6.72
N PHE A 185 10.64 -4.52 -6.30
CA PHE A 185 10.36 -4.93 -4.94
C PHE A 185 11.29 -6.11 -4.67
N ARG A 186 12.23 -5.93 -3.74
CA ARG A 186 13.12 -7.02 -3.29
C ARG A 186 12.69 -7.44 -1.88
N PRO A 187 11.77 -8.41 -1.75
CA PRO A 187 11.47 -8.97 -0.44
C PRO A 187 12.77 -9.58 0.11
N GLY A 188 13.25 -9.07 1.25
CA GLY A 188 14.48 -9.56 1.89
C GLY A 188 15.76 -8.76 1.60
N ALA A 189 15.72 -7.70 0.78
CA ALA A 189 16.85 -6.77 0.68
C ALA A 189 16.82 -5.73 1.82
N VAL A 190 16.89 -6.21 3.07
CA VAL A 190 17.32 -5.39 4.19
C VAL A 190 18.81 -5.15 4.01
N ARG A 191 19.18 -4.16 3.18
CA ARG A 191 20.46 -3.43 3.18
C ARG A 191 20.59 -2.56 1.93
N ASN A 192 20.60 -1.25 2.17
CA ASN A 192 21.24 -0.22 1.34
C ASN A 192 20.83 -0.15 -0.14
N CYS A 193 19.68 0.46 -0.44
CA CYS A 193 19.62 1.35 -1.58
C CYS A 193 19.99 2.76 -1.09
N ARG A 194 21.29 3.06 -1.04
CA ARG A 194 21.72 4.46 -0.99
C ARG A 194 21.34 5.08 -2.33
N CYS A 195 20.46 6.07 -2.32
CA CYS A 195 20.48 7.09 -3.35
C CYS A 195 21.85 7.78 -3.21
N THR A 196 22.79 7.43 -4.08
CA THR A 196 24.07 8.13 -4.17
C THR A 196 23.79 9.59 -4.48
N GLY A 197 24.12 10.46 -3.52
CA GLY A 197 24.06 11.90 -3.68
C GLY A 197 24.79 12.34 -4.95
N GLY A 198 24.09 13.13 -5.75
CA GLY A 198 24.65 13.81 -6.91
C GLY A 198 25.70 14.82 -6.46
N ASN A 199 26.96 14.48 -6.74
CA ASN A 199 28.03 15.35 -7.22
C ASN A 199 28.10 16.79 -6.67
N LYS A 200 28.97 17.03 -5.69
CA LYS A 200 29.63 18.34 -5.54
C LYS A 200 30.67 18.45 -6.68
N PRO A 201 30.64 19.49 -7.53
CA PRO A 201 31.80 19.78 -8.37
C PRO A 201 32.92 20.31 -7.47
N GLY A 202 34.02 19.58 -7.43
CA GLY A 202 35.28 20.03 -6.85
C GLY A 202 35.95 21.10 -7.71
N HIS A 203 36.59 22.03 -7.01
CA HIS A 203 37.70 22.90 -7.39
C HIS A 203 38.11 23.01 -8.87
N GLN A 204 38.12 24.25 -9.35
CA GLN A 204 39.36 24.93 -9.72
C GLN A 204 39.53 26.18 -8.87
#